data_AF-A0A843CHC7-F1
#
_entry.id   AF-A0A843CHC7-F1
#
_cell.length_a   1.000
_cell.length_b   1.000
_cell.length_c   1.000
_cell.angle_alpha   90.00
_cell.angle_beta   90.00
_cell.angle_gamma   90.00
#
_symmetry.space_group_name_H-M   'P 1'
#
loop_
_entity.id
_entity.type
_entity.pdbx_description
1 polymer ?
#
loop_
_entity_poly.entity_id
_entity_poly.type
_entity_poly.pdbx_seq_one_letter_code
_entity_poly.pdbx_strand_id
1 'polypeptide(L)'
;MTRIVLTADPTQMSEYWGIPLLPFFSCAPAEKVPRFVFDFLSPSVEHDNGVAIKAPYGLRKLEASILRNYGADEVVVAHPDHVSKFVDDKTTIIGVSTMDPLGLGPVSMMFTDGGKLTAYSKRKFLELIGDINRTRKRFPKAKLVIGGSGGWQMEVRDRDTKTLGVDHVVVGECDHVIQDIYRDIESGGAPEFIHVPRGPKLEDIPDILSPTVHGLVEVMRGCGRNCQFCEPNL
;
A
#
# COMPACT_ATOMS: atom_id res chain seq x y z
N MET A 1 1.56 7.67 20.82
CA MET A 1 2.39 8.46 19.89
C MET A 1 2.86 7.51 18.80
N THR A 2 2.79 7.93 17.55
CA THR A 2 2.76 7.01 16.40
C THR A 2 4.12 6.38 16.09
N ARG A 3 4.21 5.06 16.25
CA ARG A 3 5.36 4.22 15.91
C ARG A 3 5.28 3.69 14.48
N ILE A 4 4.07 3.32 14.04
CA ILE A 4 3.78 2.73 12.73
C ILE A 4 2.80 3.63 11.99
N VAL A 5 3.21 4.12 10.82
CA VAL A 5 2.36 4.88 9.90
C VAL A 5 2.03 4.01 8.71
N LEU A 6 0.75 3.71 8.51
CA LEU A 6 0.23 2.96 7.37
C LEU A 6 -0.44 3.90 6.38
N THR A 7 -0.28 3.64 5.09
CA THR A 7 -0.95 4.42 4.04
C THR A 7 -1.03 3.64 2.73
N ALA A 8 -1.66 4.22 1.72
CA ALA A 8 -1.67 3.75 0.34
C ALA A 8 -1.73 4.96 -0.59
N ASP A 9 -1.37 4.79 -1.86
CA ASP A 9 -1.40 5.91 -2.80
C ASP A 9 -2.85 6.41 -3.07
N PRO A 10 -3.02 7.68 -3.48
CA PRO A 10 -4.33 8.26 -3.75
C PRO A 10 -5.24 7.45 -4.68
N THR A 11 -4.69 6.63 -5.59
CA THR A 11 -5.52 5.83 -6.49
C THR A 11 -6.20 4.66 -5.78
N GLN A 12 -5.71 4.24 -4.62
CA GLN A 12 -6.34 3.25 -3.76
C GLN A 12 -7.12 3.87 -2.59
N MET A 13 -6.83 5.12 -2.26
CA MET A 13 -7.49 5.91 -1.22
C MET A 13 -8.58 6.82 -1.82
N SER A 14 -9.44 6.25 -2.67
CA SER A 14 -10.57 6.94 -3.33
C SER A 14 -11.73 5.96 -3.51
N GLU A 15 -12.97 6.43 -3.37
CA GLU A 15 -14.15 5.62 -3.69
C GLU A 15 -14.64 5.80 -5.12
N TYR A 16 -14.01 6.66 -5.92
CA TYR A 16 -14.35 6.89 -7.32
C TYR A 16 -15.87 7.10 -7.53
N TRP A 17 -16.46 7.97 -6.69
CA TRP A 17 -17.91 8.26 -6.68
C TRP A 17 -18.83 7.05 -6.47
N GLY A 18 -18.29 5.93 -5.98
CA GLY A 18 -19.03 4.67 -5.84
C GLY A 18 -19.30 3.96 -7.17
N ILE A 19 -18.64 4.36 -8.27
CA ILE A 19 -18.85 3.76 -9.60
C ILE A 19 -17.94 2.52 -9.74
N PRO A 20 -18.47 1.29 -9.87
CA PRO A 20 -17.69 0.06 -9.73
C PRO A 20 -16.48 -0.10 -10.66
N LEU A 21 -16.56 0.41 -11.89
CA LEU A 21 -15.48 0.28 -12.89
C LEU A 21 -14.59 1.52 -12.98
N LEU A 22 -14.95 2.62 -12.33
CA LEU A 22 -14.17 3.85 -12.39
C LEU A 22 -12.77 3.74 -11.72
N PRO A 23 -12.52 2.87 -10.71
CA PRO A 23 -11.17 2.63 -10.21
C PRO A 23 -10.15 2.18 -11.26
N PHE A 24 -10.57 1.53 -12.35
CA PHE A 24 -9.69 1.20 -13.48
C PHE A 24 -9.14 2.44 -14.19
N PHE A 25 -9.74 3.62 -13.97
CA PHE A 25 -9.23 4.88 -14.50
C PHE A 25 -7.84 5.24 -13.95
N SER A 26 -7.43 4.68 -12.80
CA SER A 26 -6.05 4.73 -12.30
C SER A 26 -5.01 4.20 -13.30
N CYS A 27 -5.41 3.31 -14.21
CA CYS A 27 -4.56 2.76 -15.25
C CYS A 27 -4.39 3.70 -16.46
N ALA A 28 -5.13 4.82 -16.52
CA ALA A 28 -5.10 5.74 -17.65
C ALA A 28 -3.74 6.45 -17.79
N PRO A 29 -3.30 6.74 -19.03
CA PRO A 29 -2.03 7.42 -19.27
C PRO A 29 -2.10 8.89 -18.84
N ALA A 30 -1.26 9.26 -17.87
CA ALA A 30 -1.20 10.58 -17.26
C ALA A 30 -0.74 11.68 -18.22
N GLU A 31 -0.10 11.32 -19.32
CA GLU A 31 0.28 12.23 -20.41
C GLU A 31 -0.89 12.57 -21.34
N LYS A 32 -1.98 11.78 -21.34
CA LYS A 32 -3.14 11.97 -22.23
C LYS A 32 -4.38 12.45 -21.48
N VAL A 33 -4.49 12.12 -20.20
CA VAL A 33 -5.61 12.53 -19.35
C VAL A 33 -5.16 13.69 -18.45
N PRO A 34 -5.75 14.89 -18.58
CA PRO A 34 -5.41 16.03 -17.73
C PRO A 34 -5.62 15.72 -16.24
N ARG A 35 -4.71 16.18 -15.39
CA ARG A 35 -4.74 15.92 -13.94
C ARG A 35 -6.06 16.31 -13.28
N PHE A 36 -6.60 17.48 -13.60
CA PHE A 36 -7.85 17.93 -12.98
C PHE A 36 -9.03 16.99 -13.29
N VAL A 37 -9.05 16.35 -14.47
CA VAL A 37 -10.06 15.35 -14.83
C VAL A 37 -9.87 14.09 -13.99
N PHE A 38 -8.61 13.64 -13.85
CA PHE A 38 -8.30 12.49 -13.01
C PHE A 38 -8.69 12.73 -11.55
N ASP A 39 -8.25 13.84 -10.96
CA ASP A 39 -8.53 14.17 -9.56
C ASP A 39 -10.03 14.37 -9.32
N PHE A 40 -10.77 14.95 -10.27
CA PHE A 40 -12.23 15.03 -10.19
C PHE A 40 -12.89 13.65 -10.20
N LEU A 41 -12.41 12.70 -11.00
CA LEU A 41 -12.97 11.35 -11.09
C LEU A 41 -12.49 10.40 -9.98
N SER A 42 -11.48 10.81 -9.22
CA SER A 42 -10.87 10.05 -8.12
C SER A 42 -10.79 10.88 -6.83
N PRO A 43 -11.94 11.29 -6.27
CA PRO A 43 -11.94 12.07 -5.03
C PRO A 43 -11.30 11.26 -3.90
N SER A 44 -10.39 11.90 -3.16
CA SER A 44 -9.72 11.25 -2.04
C SER A 44 -10.70 10.89 -0.92
N VAL A 45 -10.39 9.86 -0.16
CA VAL A 45 -11.14 9.49 1.06
C VAL A 45 -11.17 10.63 2.06
N GLU A 46 -12.27 10.74 2.80
CA GLU A 46 -12.36 11.69 3.91
C GLU A 46 -11.35 11.33 5.01
N HIS A 47 -10.93 12.35 5.76
CA HIS A 47 -10.02 12.20 6.88
C HIS A 47 -10.49 12.98 8.10
N ASP A 48 -10.19 12.48 9.29
CA ASP A 48 -10.27 13.25 10.53
C ASP A 48 -8.84 13.60 10.98
N ASN A 49 -8.52 14.90 10.98
CA ASN A 49 -7.21 15.40 11.38
C ASN A 49 -6.01 14.69 10.68
N GLY A 50 -6.19 14.24 9.43
CA GLY A 50 -5.19 13.51 8.64
C GLY A 50 -5.24 11.99 8.77
N VAL A 51 -6.04 11.44 9.69
CA VAL A 51 -6.31 10.00 9.81
C VAL A 51 -7.39 9.63 8.79
N ALA A 52 -7.13 8.64 7.94
CA ALA A 52 -8.08 8.25 6.90
C ALA A 52 -9.31 7.55 7.52
N ILE A 53 -10.52 7.99 7.14
CA ILE A 53 -11.77 7.36 7.59
C ILE A 53 -11.95 6.00 6.91
N LYS A 54 -11.66 5.92 5.61
CA LYS A 54 -11.69 4.69 4.82
C LYS A 54 -10.32 4.37 4.24
N ALA A 55 -10.00 3.09 4.08
CA ALA A 55 -8.76 2.65 3.46
C ALA A 55 -8.94 1.32 2.69
N PRO A 56 -7.99 0.90 1.85
CA PRO A 56 -8.00 -0.41 1.20
C PRO A 56 -8.19 -1.55 2.20
N TYR A 57 -8.95 -2.56 1.80
CA TYR A 57 -9.30 -3.69 2.68
C TYR A 57 -8.07 -4.37 3.29
N GLY A 58 -7.06 -4.68 2.48
CA GLY A 58 -5.81 -5.28 2.96
C GLY A 58 -5.09 -4.41 3.97
N LEU A 59 -5.12 -3.08 3.81
CA LEU A 59 -4.52 -2.15 4.77
C LEU A 59 -5.27 -2.13 6.11
N ARG A 60 -6.60 -2.24 6.09
CA ARG A 60 -7.44 -2.36 7.30
C ARG A 60 -7.26 -3.71 8.02
N LYS A 61 -7.03 -4.80 7.27
CA LYS A 61 -6.65 -6.10 7.85
C LYS A 61 -5.29 -6.02 8.52
N LEU A 62 -4.33 -5.36 7.87
CA LEU A 62 -3.00 -5.13 8.44
C LEU A 62 -3.07 -4.29 9.73
N GLU A 63 -3.81 -3.18 9.70
CA GLU A 63 -4.08 -2.33 10.87
C GLU A 63 -4.64 -3.17 12.03
N ALA A 64 -5.70 -3.94 11.77
CA ALA A 64 -6.32 -4.78 12.78
C ALA A 64 -5.38 -5.86 13.33
N SER A 65 -4.52 -6.44 12.48
CA SER A 65 -3.51 -7.40 12.93
C SER A 65 -2.50 -6.73 13.85
N ILE A 66 -1.90 -5.61 13.44
CA ILE A 66 -0.88 -4.91 14.22
C ILE A 66 -1.44 -4.51 15.59
N LEU A 67 -2.69 -4.02 15.64
CA LEU A 67 -3.35 -3.62 16.89
C LEU A 67 -3.61 -4.75 17.90
N ARG A 68 -3.39 -6.03 17.54
CA ARG A 68 -3.42 -7.14 18.51
C ARG A 68 -2.29 -7.05 19.54
N ASN A 69 -1.12 -6.51 19.15
CA ASN A 69 0.08 -6.46 19.98
C ASN A 69 0.65 -5.04 20.18
N TYR A 70 0.10 -4.05 19.47
CA TYR A 70 0.49 -2.64 19.58
C TYR A 70 -0.67 -1.81 20.14
N GLY A 71 -0.35 -0.73 20.83
CA GLY A 71 -1.34 0.23 21.32
C GLY A 71 -2.05 0.97 20.19
N ALA A 72 -3.31 1.34 20.43
CA ALA A 72 -4.10 2.12 19.47
C ALA A 72 -3.49 3.48 19.11
N ASP A 73 -2.66 4.04 19.99
CA ASP A 73 -1.93 5.30 19.77
C ASP A 73 -0.56 5.12 19.11
N GLU A 74 -0.12 3.86 18.87
CA GLU A 74 1.13 3.52 18.19
C GLU A 74 0.95 3.33 16.68
N VAL A 75 -0.27 3.08 16.20
CA VAL A 75 -0.57 2.76 14.80
C VAL A 75 -1.53 3.80 14.24
N VAL A 76 -1.26 4.31 13.04
CA VAL A 76 -2.21 5.17 12.33
C VAL A 76 -2.31 4.75 10.87
N VAL A 77 -3.53 4.75 10.32
CA VAL A 77 -3.74 4.75 8.87
C VAL A 77 -3.87 6.20 8.41
N ALA A 78 -2.78 6.75 7.90
CA ALA A 78 -2.70 8.13 7.46
C ALA A 78 -3.29 8.31 6.06
N HIS A 79 -4.05 9.40 5.90
CA HIS A 79 -4.43 9.90 4.59
C HIS A 79 -3.16 10.22 3.76
N PRO A 80 -3.11 9.89 2.45
CA PRO A 80 -1.90 10.03 1.64
C PRO A 80 -1.28 11.43 1.67
N ASP A 81 -2.10 12.47 1.67
CA ASP A 81 -1.62 13.88 1.73
C ASP A 81 -1.11 14.31 3.12
N HIS A 82 -1.30 13.49 4.15
CA HIS A 82 -1.02 13.84 5.54
C HIS A 82 -0.03 12.91 6.24
N VAL A 83 0.62 12.00 5.50
CA VAL A 83 1.59 11.04 6.08
C VAL A 83 2.66 11.74 6.92
N SER A 84 3.21 12.85 6.43
CA SER A 84 4.28 13.60 7.12
C SER A 84 3.90 14.13 8.50
N LYS A 85 2.61 14.31 8.78
CA LYS A 85 2.10 14.76 10.08
C LYS A 85 2.31 13.74 11.19
N PHE A 86 2.36 12.46 10.84
CA PHE A 86 2.44 11.34 11.78
C PHE A 86 3.84 10.75 11.90
N VAL A 87 4.82 11.32 11.18
CA VAL A 87 6.21 10.86 11.21
C VAL A 87 7.02 11.76 12.14
N ASP A 88 7.55 11.18 13.20
CA ASP A 88 8.42 11.84 14.18
C ASP A 88 9.60 10.93 14.59
N ASP A 89 10.36 11.32 15.61
CA ASP A 89 11.54 10.59 16.09
C ASP A 89 11.23 9.20 16.68
N LYS A 90 9.96 8.92 16.99
CA LYS A 90 9.48 7.61 17.48
C LYS A 90 8.96 6.73 16.36
N THR A 91 8.68 7.28 15.19
CA THR A 91 8.24 6.50 14.03
C THR A 91 9.36 5.61 13.52
N THR A 92 9.10 4.31 13.48
CA THR A 92 10.06 3.29 13.02
C THR A 92 9.65 2.70 11.67
N ILE A 93 8.36 2.64 11.37
CA ILE A 93 7.82 2.04 10.15
C ILE A 93 6.86 3.00 9.44
N ILE A 94 7.04 3.13 8.13
CA ILE A 94 6.08 3.72 7.20
C ILE A 94 5.70 2.62 6.19
N GLY A 95 4.55 1.98 6.40
CA GLY A 95 4.01 0.93 5.55
C GLY A 95 3.12 1.51 4.45
N VAL A 96 3.44 1.21 3.19
CA VAL A 96 2.64 1.62 2.03
C VAL A 96 2.08 0.39 1.33
N SER A 97 0.76 0.25 1.33
CA SER A 97 0.08 -0.74 0.50
C SER A 97 -0.01 -0.22 -0.94
N THR A 98 0.30 -1.08 -1.90
CA THR A 98 0.26 -0.78 -3.33
C THR A 98 -0.37 -1.91 -4.14
N MET A 99 -1.07 -1.56 -5.22
CA MET A 99 -1.66 -2.50 -6.18
C MET A 99 -0.90 -2.56 -7.51
N ASP A 100 -0.46 -1.42 -8.04
CA ASP A 100 0.26 -1.32 -9.32
C ASP A 100 1.28 -0.17 -9.30
N PRO A 101 2.32 -0.26 -8.43
CA PRO A 101 3.22 0.86 -8.12
C PRO A 101 4.05 1.34 -9.31
N LEU A 102 4.37 0.44 -10.24
CA LEU A 102 5.26 0.72 -11.37
C LEU A 102 4.55 0.65 -12.73
N GLY A 103 3.22 0.48 -12.74
CA GLY A 103 2.41 0.44 -13.95
C GLY A 103 2.59 -0.84 -14.77
N LEU A 104 3.07 -1.92 -14.16
CA LEU A 104 3.38 -3.18 -14.85
C LEU A 104 2.19 -4.14 -14.90
N GLY A 105 1.06 -3.79 -14.27
CA GLY A 105 -0.17 -4.56 -14.34
C GLY A 105 -0.74 -4.64 -15.77
N PRO A 106 -1.46 -5.72 -16.15
CA PRO A 106 -1.94 -5.92 -17.52
C PRO A 106 -2.79 -4.76 -18.06
N VAL A 107 -3.68 -4.20 -17.21
CA VAL A 107 -4.58 -3.10 -17.61
C VAL A 107 -3.80 -1.80 -17.80
N SER A 108 -2.88 -1.49 -16.90
CA SER A 108 -1.97 -0.34 -17.02
C SER A 108 -1.11 -0.46 -18.27
N MET A 109 -0.49 -1.61 -18.51
CA MET A 109 0.31 -1.85 -19.72
C MET A 109 -0.53 -1.71 -21.00
N MET A 110 -1.78 -2.18 -21.01
CA MET A 110 -2.68 -2.02 -22.14
C MET A 110 -3.00 -0.55 -22.44
N PHE A 111 -3.33 0.25 -21.42
CA PHE A 111 -3.68 1.67 -21.61
C PHE A 111 -2.48 2.60 -21.83
N THR A 112 -1.27 2.14 -21.50
CA THR A 112 -0.04 2.95 -21.57
C THR A 112 0.89 2.58 -22.73
N ASP A 113 0.38 1.92 -23.77
CA ASP A 113 1.17 1.46 -24.92
C ASP A 113 2.37 0.60 -24.50
N GLY A 114 2.10 -0.41 -23.67
CA GLY A 114 3.11 -1.33 -23.14
C GLY A 114 4.08 -0.65 -22.15
N GLY A 115 3.60 0.33 -21.38
CA GLY A 115 4.40 1.03 -20.37
C GLY A 115 5.27 2.17 -20.91
N LYS A 116 5.07 2.58 -22.18
CA LYS A 116 5.73 3.78 -22.73
C LYS A 116 5.17 5.07 -22.12
N LEU A 117 3.87 5.06 -21.80
CA LEU A 117 3.20 6.13 -21.06
C LEU A 117 3.14 5.78 -19.57
N THR A 118 2.81 6.77 -18.74
CA THR A 118 2.78 6.63 -17.29
C THR A 118 1.34 6.44 -16.82
N ALA A 119 1.01 5.29 -16.24
CA ALA A 119 -0.28 5.09 -15.57
C ALA A 119 -0.42 6.03 -14.36
N TYR A 120 -1.63 6.50 -14.07
CA TYR A 120 -1.87 7.32 -12.88
C TYR A 120 -1.54 6.59 -11.57
N SER A 121 -1.76 5.27 -11.49
CA SER A 121 -1.33 4.40 -10.38
C SER A 121 0.16 4.61 -10.07
N LYS A 122 1.01 4.43 -11.09
CA LYS A 122 2.45 4.70 -11.01
C LYS A 122 2.75 6.14 -10.62
N ARG A 123 2.12 7.11 -11.29
CA ARG A 123 2.39 8.53 -11.05
C ARG A 123 2.11 8.94 -9.61
N LYS A 124 0.95 8.56 -9.07
CA LYS A 124 0.50 8.90 -7.72
C LYS A 124 1.29 8.14 -6.66
N PHE A 125 1.67 6.88 -6.91
CA PHE A 125 2.60 6.15 -6.07
C PHE A 125 3.95 6.86 -5.97
N LEU A 126 4.56 7.24 -7.10
CA LEU A 126 5.86 7.95 -7.11
C LEU A 126 5.80 9.31 -6.39
N GLU A 127 4.69 10.04 -6.54
CA GLU A 127 4.43 11.28 -5.79
C GLU A 127 4.41 11.02 -4.27
N LEU A 128 3.65 10.03 -3.81
CA LEU A 128 3.59 9.64 -2.40
C LEU A 128 4.98 9.23 -1.85
N ILE A 129 5.71 8.37 -2.56
CA ILE A 129 7.04 7.93 -2.13
C ILE A 129 8.02 9.11 -2.07
N GLY A 130 7.95 10.02 -3.05
CA GLY A 130 8.74 11.25 -3.04
C GLY A 130 8.48 12.10 -1.79
N ASP A 131 7.23 12.21 -1.37
CA ASP A 131 6.81 13.01 -0.21
C ASP A 131 7.23 12.35 1.11
N ILE A 132 7.06 11.03 1.21
CA ILE A 132 7.54 10.21 2.33
C ILE A 132 9.05 10.38 2.48
N ASN A 133 9.82 10.22 1.40
CA ASN A 133 11.27 10.33 1.47
C ASN A 133 11.76 11.73 1.83
N ARG A 134 11.06 12.80 1.41
CA ARG A 134 11.37 14.17 1.89
C ARG A 134 11.21 14.28 3.40
N THR A 135 10.20 13.63 3.96
CA THR A 135 9.96 13.59 5.41
C THR A 135 11.02 12.76 6.13
N ARG A 136 11.32 11.56 5.61
CA ARG A 136 12.31 10.63 6.17
C ARG A 136 13.74 11.18 6.25
N LYS A 137 14.10 12.17 5.43
CA LYS A 137 15.38 12.90 5.58
C LYS A 137 15.56 13.52 6.97
N ARG A 138 14.46 13.89 7.64
CA ARG A 138 14.46 14.42 9.02
C ARG A 138 14.36 13.33 10.07
N PHE A 139 13.77 12.18 9.71
CA PHE A 139 13.50 11.04 10.59
C PHE A 139 14.09 9.75 10.00
N PRO A 140 15.42 9.60 9.96
CA PRO A 140 16.09 8.51 9.25
C PRO A 140 15.86 7.11 9.88
N LYS A 141 15.30 7.05 11.09
CA LYS A 141 14.89 5.79 11.73
C LYS A 141 13.66 5.17 11.08
N ALA A 142 12.79 5.99 10.48
CA ALA A 142 11.58 5.50 9.83
C ALA A 142 11.93 4.74 8.56
N LYS A 143 11.65 3.43 8.55
CA LYS A 143 11.84 2.52 7.41
C LYS A 143 10.62 2.54 6.51
N LEU A 144 10.85 2.68 5.20
CA LEU A 144 9.81 2.59 4.19
C LEU A 144 9.62 1.14 3.79
N VAL A 145 8.43 0.61 4.07
CA VAL A 145 8.06 -0.78 3.79
C VAL A 145 6.92 -0.79 2.77
N ILE A 146 7.12 -1.47 1.65
CA ILE A 146 6.08 -1.63 0.61
C ILE A 146 5.44 -3.01 0.75
N GLY A 147 4.13 -3.10 0.58
CA GLY A 147 3.42 -4.37 0.52
C GLY A 147 2.12 -4.27 -0.29
N GLY A 148 1.31 -5.32 -0.25
CA GLY A 148 0.11 -5.42 -1.08
C GLY A 148 0.38 -6.08 -2.43
N SER A 149 -0.68 -6.30 -3.21
CA SER A 149 -0.64 -7.13 -4.42
C SER A 149 0.29 -6.61 -5.53
N GLY A 150 0.74 -5.35 -5.45
CA GLY A 150 1.71 -4.76 -6.36
C GLY A 150 3.17 -4.94 -5.95
N GLY A 151 3.46 -5.55 -4.80
CA GLY A 151 4.82 -5.68 -4.24
C GLY A 151 5.80 -6.38 -5.16
N TRP A 152 5.36 -7.40 -5.91
CA TRP A 152 6.18 -8.12 -6.89
C TRP A 152 6.83 -7.22 -7.95
N GLN A 153 6.20 -6.08 -8.30
CA GLN A 153 6.76 -5.14 -9.28
C GLN A 153 8.06 -4.54 -8.78
N MET A 154 8.17 -4.36 -7.46
CA MET A 154 9.37 -3.81 -6.82
C MET A 154 10.53 -4.79 -6.90
N GLU A 155 10.27 -6.09 -6.79
CA GLU A 155 11.30 -7.13 -6.93
C GLU A 155 11.76 -7.28 -8.38
N VAL A 156 10.81 -7.31 -9.32
CA VAL A 156 11.10 -7.35 -10.77
C VAL A 156 11.91 -6.12 -11.23
N ARG A 157 11.77 -4.99 -10.54
CA ARG A 157 12.49 -3.73 -10.80
C ARG A 157 13.37 -3.32 -9.61
N ASP A 158 14.14 -4.25 -9.04
CA ASP A 158 14.99 -4.00 -7.86
C ASP A 158 15.83 -2.70 -7.95
N ARG A 159 16.44 -2.41 -9.11
CA ARG A 159 17.19 -1.16 -9.31
C ARG A 159 16.33 0.10 -9.09
N ASP A 160 15.10 0.10 -9.61
CA ASP A 160 14.18 1.23 -9.46
C ASP A 160 13.72 1.31 -7.99
N THR A 161 13.42 0.17 -7.37
CA THR A 161 13.05 0.06 -5.95
C THR A 161 14.09 0.67 -5.02
N LYS A 162 15.37 0.35 -5.24
CA LYS A 162 16.50 0.95 -4.49
C LYS A 162 16.61 2.45 -4.73
N THR A 163 16.41 2.90 -5.97
CA THR A 163 16.42 4.32 -6.33
C THR A 163 15.29 5.09 -5.65
N LEU A 164 14.16 4.43 -5.40
CA LEU A 164 13.01 4.97 -4.66
C LEU A 164 13.23 5.00 -3.14
N GLY A 165 14.36 4.50 -2.62
CA GLY A 165 14.67 4.51 -1.19
C GLY A 165 13.75 3.62 -0.35
N VAL A 166 13.16 2.59 -0.97
CA VAL A 166 12.41 1.55 -0.26
C VAL A 166 13.39 0.68 0.53
N ASP A 167 13.17 0.50 1.82
CA ASP A 167 14.04 -0.32 2.67
C ASP A 167 13.64 -1.80 2.60
N HIS A 168 12.33 -2.07 2.63
CA HIS A 168 11.79 -3.43 2.66
C HIS A 168 10.55 -3.57 1.76
N VAL A 169 10.40 -4.74 1.14
CA VAL A 169 9.22 -5.14 0.39
C VAL A 169 8.70 -6.45 0.98
N VAL A 170 7.43 -6.48 1.36
CA VAL A 170 6.75 -7.68 1.86
C VAL A 170 5.84 -8.22 0.76
N VAL A 171 6.07 -9.47 0.36
CA VAL A 171 5.28 -10.19 -0.65
C VAL A 171 4.59 -11.38 0.02
N GLY A 172 3.30 -11.54 -0.23
CA GLY A 172 2.46 -12.57 0.36
C GLY A 172 1.57 -12.09 1.51
N GLU A 173 0.70 -12.98 1.96
CA GLU A 173 -0.30 -12.72 2.99
C GLU A 173 0.32 -12.61 4.40
N CYS A 174 0.64 -11.39 4.81
CA CYS A 174 1.41 -11.13 6.03
C CYS A 174 0.58 -10.88 7.29
N ASP A 175 -0.75 -10.96 7.27
CA ASP A 175 -1.58 -10.59 8.44
C ASP A 175 -1.14 -11.27 9.73
N HIS A 176 -0.82 -12.57 9.69
CA HIS A 176 -0.43 -13.37 10.85
C HIS A 176 1.02 -13.17 11.33
N VAL A 177 1.88 -12.55 10.51
CA VAL A 177 3.34 -12.44 10.77
C VAL A 177 3.85 -11.00 10.67
N ILE A 178 3.01 -10.03 10.31
CA ILE A 178 3.44 -8.64 10.07
C ILE A 178 4.14 -8.03 11.30
N GLN A 179 3.68 -8.38 12.49
CA GLN A 179 4.25 -7.90 13.73
C GLN A 179 5.67 -8.42 13.93
N ASP A 180 5.94 -9.68 13.53
CA ASP A 180 7.26 -10.29 13.61
C ASP A 180 8.19 -9.64 12.58
N ILE A 181 7.69 -9.47 11.35
CA ILE A 181 8.38 -8.76 10.27
C ILE A 181 8.78 -7.35 10.71
N TYR A 182 7.88 -6.58 11.31
CA TYR A 182 8.18 -5.22 11.77
C TYR A 182 9.20 -5.19 12.91
N ARG A 183 9.17 -6.15 13.85
CA ARG A 183 10.22 -6.25 14.88
C ARG A 183 11.57 -6.61 14.29
N ASP A 184 11.62 -7.47 13.27
CA ASP A 184 12.85 -7.84 12.58
C ASP A 184 13.42 -6.65 11.80
N ILE A 185 12.57 -5.84 11.17
CA ILE A 185 12.97 -4.58 10.52
C ILE A 185 13.53 -3.60 11.55
N GLU A 186 12.85 -3.42 12.69
CA GLU A 186 13.28 -2.52 13.76
C GLU A 186 14.61 -2.93 14.39
N SER A 187 14.87 -4.23 14.49
CA SER A 187 16.15 -4.76 14.98
C SER A 187 17.27 -4.72 13.94
N GLY A 188 16.96 -4.41 12.68
CA GLY A 188 17.91 -4.40 11.57
C GLY A 188 18.27 -5.79 11.03
N GLY A 189 17.48 -6.82 11.36
CA GLY A 189 17.70 -8.21 10.95
C GLY A 189 16.96 -8.64 9.68
N ALA A 190 16.04 -7.81 9.16
CA ALA A 190 15.21 -8.17 8.01
C ALA A 190 15.90 -7.95 6.65
N PRO A 191 15.68 -8.82 5.65
CA PRO A 191 16.16 -8.62 4.28
C PRO A 191 15.36 -7.53 3.54
N GLU A 192 15.91 -7.03 2.42
CA GLU A 192 15.21 -6.05 1.55
C GLU A 192 13.90 -6.61 0.97
N PHE A 193 13.87 -7.90 0.61
CA PHE A 193 12.68 -8.59 0.10
C PHE A 193 12.30 -9.72 1.06
N ILE A 194 11.07 -9.66 1.57
CA ILE A 194 10.52 -10.54 2.59
C ILE A 194 9.34 -11.29 1.98
N HIS A 195 9.54 -12.57 1.72
CA HIS A 195 8.52 -13.45 1.16
C HIS A 195 7.81 -14.23 2.27
N VAL A 196 6.48 -14.12 2.32
CA VAL A 196 5.63 -14.86 3.26
C VAL A 196 5.10 -16.10 2.53
N PRO A 197 5.65 -17.29 2.77
CA PRO A 197 5.41 -18.45 1.90
C PRO A 197 4.07 -19.15 2.14
N ARG A 198 3.39 -18.87 3.26
CA ARG A 198 2.13 -19.49 3.62
C ARG A 198 1.16 -18.43 4.11
N GLY A 199 -0.08 -18.52 3.66
CA GLY A 199 -1.15 -17.70 4.19
C GLY A 199 -1.51 -18.06 5.64
N PRO A 200 -2.24 -17.17 6.32
CA PRO A 200 -2.71 -17.38 7.69
C PRO A 200 -3.70 -18.54 7.78
N LYS A 201 -3.85 -19.11 8.98
CA LYS A 201 -5.05 -19.91 9.29
C LYS A 201 -6.25 -18.98 9.49
N LEU A 202 -7.46 -19.54 9.44
CA LEU A 202 -8.69 -18.76 9.64
C LEU A 202 -8.69 -17.98 10.98
N GLU A 203 -8.22 -18.61 12.05
CA GLU A 203 -8.09 -18.01 13.38
C GLU A 203 -7.08 -16.85 13.45
N ASP A 204 -6.10 -16.83 12.55
CA ASP A 204 -5.09 -15.79 12.51
C ASP A 204 -5.57 -14.55 11.74
N ILE A 205 -6.66 -14.65 10.95
CA ILE A 205 -7.19 -13.52 10.18
C ILE A 205 -8.03 -12.61 11.10
N PRO A 206 -7.65 -11.35 11.34
CA PRO A 206 -8.40 -10.45 12.19
C PRO A 206 -9.65 -9.91 11.50
N ASP A 207 -10.70 -9.61 12.26
CA ASP A 207 -11.77 -8.72 11.77
C ASP A 207 -11.23 -7.29 11.61
N ILE A 208 -11.70 -6.58 10.59
CA ILE A 208 -11.32 -5.17 10.41
C ILE A 208 -11.93 -4.31 11.52
N LEU A 209 -11.18 -3.30 11.97
CA LEU A 209 -11.62 -2.40 13.05
C LEU A 209 -12.14 -1.05 12.54
N SER A 210 -11.87 -0.74 11.27
CA SER A 210 -12.19 0.55 10.65
C SER A 210 -12.75 0.36 9.24
N PRO A 211 -13.56 1.30 8.73
CA PRO A 211 -14.20 1.19 7.42
C PRO A 211 -13.24 1.04 6.24
N THR A 212 -13.73 0.39 5.18
CA THR A 212 -12.99 0.12 3.94
C THR A 212 -13.52 0.94 2.79
N VAL A 213 -12.65 1.27 1.83
CA VAL A 213 -13.09 1.83 0.55
C VAL A 213 -13.98 0.82 -0.18
N HIS A 214 -15.05 1.32 -0.79
CA HIS A 214 -16.06 0.54 -1.50
C HIS A 214 -16.82 -0.49 -0.65
N GLY A 215 -16.71 -0.43 0.69
CA GLY A 215 -17.38 -1.38 1.59
C GLY A 215 -16.97 -2.84 1.36
N LEU A 216 -15.74 -3.07 0.88
CA LEU A 216 -15.26 -4.40 0.55
C LEU A 216 -15.18 -5.29 1.80
N VAL A 217 -15.57 -6.55 1.62
CA VAL A 217 -15.42 -7.64 2.59
C VAL A 217 -14.83 -8.84 1.85
N GLU A 218 -13.81 -9.46 2.43
CA GLU A 218 -13.20 -10.68 1.91
C GLU A 218 -13.87 -11.89 2.53
N VAL A 219 -14.52 -12.70 1.70
CA VAL A 219 -15.26 -13.90 2.12
C VAL A 219 -14.40 -15.17 1.98
N MET A 220 -13.37 -15.13 1.12
CA MET A 220 -12.46 -16.24 0.87
C MET A 220 -11.10 -15.70 0.42
N ARG A 221 -10.04 -16.49 0.62
CA ARG A 221 -8.68 -16.21 0.15
C ARG A 221 -8.18 -17.28 -0.81
N GLY A 222 -7.30 -16.85 -1.71
CA GLY A 222 -6.69 -17.69 -2.74
C GLY A 222 -7.64 -18.12 -3.85
N CYS A 223 -7.07 -18.79 -4.85
CA CYS A 223 -7.78 -19.28 -6.02
C CYS A 223 -7.34 -20.72 -6.36
N GLY A 224 -8.27 -21.66 -6.29
CA GLY A 224 -8.02 -23.09 -6.54
C GLY A 224 -7.80 -23.46 -8.01
N ARG A 225 -7.74 -22.49 -8.93
CA ARG A 225 -7.52 -22.76 -10.37
C ARG A 225 -6.08 -23.18 -10.69
N ASN A 226 -5.12 -22.84 -9.82
CA ASN A 226 -3.72 -23.21 -9.95
C ASN A 226 -3.13 -22.91 -11.35
N CYS A 227 -3.47 -21.74 -11.90
CA CYS A 227 -2.97 -21.32 -13.22
C CYS A 227 -1.47 -21.05 -13.14
N GLN A 228 -0.68 -21.60 -14.08
CA GLN A 228 0.79 -21.46 -14.08
C GLN A 228 1.29 -20.00 -14.20
N PHE A 229 0.43 -19.08 -14.60
CA PHE A 229 0.76 -17.67 -14.86
C PHE A 229 0.17 -16.71 -13.81
N CYS A 230 -0.57 -17.21 -12.82
CA CYS A 230 -1.26 -16.38 -11.83
C CYS A 230 -0.89 -16.84 -10.44
N GLU A 231 -0.47 -15.89 -9.61
CA GLU A 231 -0.12 -16.14 -8.22
C GLU A 231 -1.13 -15.39 -7.33
N PRO A 232 -2.25 -16.05 -6.96
CA PRO A 232 -3.37 -15.39 -6.29
C PRO A 232 -3.12 -15.07 -4.81
N ASN A 233 -1.98 -15.50 -4.27
CA ASN A 233 -1.60 -15.33 -2.86
C ASN A 233 -0.40 -14.38 -2.70
N LEU A 234 -0.09 -13.58 -3.72
CA LEU A 234 0.94 -12.51 -3.70
C LEU A 234 0.57 -11.35 -2.77
#